data_AF-A0A0B1RV84-F1
#
_entry.id   AF-A0A0B1RV84-F1
#
_cell.length_a   1.000
_cell.length_b   1.000
_cell.length_c   1.000
_cell.angle_alpha   90.00
_cell.angle_beta   90.00
_cell.angle_gamma   90.00
#
_symmetry.space_group_name_H-M   'P 1'
#
loop_
_entity.id
_entity.type
_entity.pdbx_description
1 polymer ?
#
loop_
_entity_poly.entity_id
_entity_poly.type
_entity_poly.pdbx_seq_one_letter_code
_entity_poly.pdbx_strand_id
1 'polypeptide(L)'
;MGKITTVDLVPGGRTIQVTNENRIDYVHRMAHHRVFSQTKQQCRAFVAGAQSVLNPAWLFLFSPHELQFIISGYTSDIDLADLKKHVQYYGGFHGSHRLIKWLWEIVEKDFTPEERRLFLKFVTSCSRPPLLGFSYLEPPFSIRCVEVSDDQ
;
A
#
# COMPACT_ATOMS: atom_id res chain seq x y z
N MET A 1 -16.45 17.61 -15.28
CA MET A 1 -16.19 18.62 -14.23
C MET A 1 -16.53 18.02 -12.89
N GLY A 2 -15.65 18.11 -11.89
CA GLY A 2 -15.90 17.57 -10.54
C GLY A 2 -16.81 18.51 -9.74
N LYS A 3 -17.88 17.98 -9.15
CA LYS A 3 -18.74 18.71 -8.20
C LYS A 3 -18.18 18.52 -6.79
N ILE A 4 -17.93 19.60 -6.07
CA ILE A 4 -17.55 19.53 -4.66
C ILE A 4 -18.80 19.23 -3.85
N THR A 5 -18.77 18.17 -3.04
CA THR A 5 -19.87 17.77 -2.15
C THR A 5 -19.37 17.66 -0.72
N THR A 6 -20.04 18.35 0.19
CA THR A 6 -19.79 18.24 1.65
C THR A 6 -20.61 17.10 2.22
N VAL A 7 -19.98 16.22 3.01
CA VAL A 7 -20.63 15.09 3.68
C VAL A 7 -20.34 15.19 5.17
N ASP A 8 -21.39 15.17 5.98
CA ASP A 8 -21.26 15.11 7.44
C ASP A 8 -20.85 13.69 7.86
N LEU A 9 -19.77 13.55 8.64
CA LEU A 9 -19.27 12.25 9.13
C LEU A 9 -20.13 11.66 10.26
N VAL A 10 -20.89 12.53 10.91
CA VAL A 10 -21.90 12.23 11.93
C VAL A 10 -23.11 13.12 11.65
N PRO A 11 -24.33 12.78 12.13
CA PRO A 11 -25.48 13.67 12.03
C PRO A 11 -25.15 15.07 12.58
N GLY A 12 -25.31 16.11 11.77
CA GLY A 12 -25.00 17.49 12.16
C GLY A 12 -23.50 17.82 12.26
N GLY A 13 -22.61 16.97 11.75
CA GLY A 13 -21.16 17.08 11.93
C GLY A 13 -20.56 18.44 11.52
N ARG A 14 -21.13 19.14 10.54
CA ARG A 14 -20.72 20.50 10.14
C ARG A 14 -20.69 21.54 11.28
N THR A 15 -21.44 21.35 12.36
CA THR A 15 -21.46 22.28 13.50
C THR A 15 -20.57 21.82 14.66
N ILE A 16 -19.93 20.66 14.55
CA ILE A 16 -19.07 20.09 15.60
C ILE A 16 -17.63 20.39 15.23
N GLN A 17 -16.93 21.16 16.07
CA GLN A 17 -15.51 21.43 15.87
C GLN A 17 -14.66 20.22 16.27
N VAL A 18 -13.56 20.00 15.54
CA VAL A 18 -12.56 19.00 15.91
C VAL A 18 -11.67 19.58 17.00
N THR A 19 -11.61 18.90 18.15
CA THR A 19 -10.82 19.26 19.34
C THR A 19 -9.83 18.15 19.67
N ASN A 20 -8.92 18.38 20.61
CA ASN A 20 -7.95 17.35 21.01
C ASN A 20 -8.61 16.10 21.62
N GLU A 21 -9.77 16.27 22.24
CA GLU A 21 -10.54 15.19 22.87
C GLU A 21 -11.24 14.31 21.81
N ASN A 22 -11.72 14.90 20.70
CA ASN A 22 -12.47 14.19 19.67
C ASN A 22 -11.66 13.85 18.41
N ARG A 23 -10.39 14.28 18.32
CA ARG A 23 -9.54 14.09 17.12
C ARG A 23 -9.42 12.65 16.66
N ILE A 24 -9.33 11.70 17.60
CA ILE A 24 -9.15 10.28 17.27
C ILE A 24 -10.41 9.72 16.62
N ASP A 25 -11.58 10.03 17.20
CA ASP A 25 -12.88 9.65 16.63
C ASP A 25 -13.09 10.27 15.23
N TYR A 26 -12.74 11.56 15.07
CA TYR A 26 -12.76 12.21 13.76
C TYR A 26 -11.88 11.48 12.72
N VAL A 27 -10.64 11.13 13.07
CA VAL A 27 -9.73 10.39 12.19
C VAL A 27 -10.31 9.03 11.78
N HIS A 28 -10.86 8.28 12.74
CA HIS A 28 -11.52 6.99 12.44
C HIS A 28 -12.69 7.14 11.47
N ARG A 29 -13.56 8.15 11.70
CA ARG A 29 -14.71 8.41 10.82
C ARG A 29 -14.28 8.87 9.44
N MET A 30 -13.24 9.69 9.36
CA MET A 30 -12.70 10.14 8.08
C MET A 30 -12.11 8.96 7.29
N ALA A 31 -11.34 8.10 7.95
CA ALA A 31 -10.81 6.88 7.34
C ALA A 31 -11.94 5.96 6.83
N HIS A 32 -12.95 5.70 7.67
CA HIS A 32 -14.13 4.92 7.27
C HIS A 32 -14.88 5.54 6.08
N HIS A 33 -15.01 6.86 6.06
CA HIS A 33 -15.67 7.55 4.95
C HIS A 33 -14.89 7.39 3.63
N ARG A 34 -13.58 7.68 3.65
CA ARG A 34 -12.71 7.60 2.46
C ARG A 34 -12.57 6.18 1.92
N VAL A 35 -12.38 5.20 2.80
CA VAL A 35 -12.02 3.83 2.39
C VAL A 35 -13.26 2.98 2.09
N PHE A 36 -14.35 3.15 2.85
CA PHE A 36 -15.53 2.30 2.75
C PHE A 36 -16.75 3.03 2.21
N SER A 37 -17.12 4.17 2.79
CA SER A 37 -18.42 4.79 2.49
C SER A 37 -18.50 5.32 1.05
N GLN A 38 -17.43 5.94 0.54
CA GLN A 38 -17.38 6.50 -0.81
C GLN A 38 -17.40 5.45 -1.93
N THR A 39 -16.88 4.25 -1.65
CA THR A 39 -16.74 3.15 -2.62
C THR A 39 -17.81 2.06 -2.45
N LYS A 40 -18.67 2.19 -1.44
CA LYS A 40 -19.64 1.16 -1.02
C LYS A 40 -20.52 0.65 -2.16
N GLN A 41 -21.02 1.54 -3.01
CA GLN A 41 -21.91 1.15 -4.11
C GLN A 41 -21.16 0.36 -5.19
N GLN A 42 -19.95 0.82 -5.53
CA GLN A 42 -19.07 0.19 -6.51
C GLN A 42 -18.60 -1.18 -6.02
N CYS A 43 -18.19 -1.29 -4.75
CA CYS A 43 -17.84 -2.56 -4.12
C CYS A 43 -19.01 -3.54 -4.12
N ARG A 44 -20.23 -3.08 -3.78
CA ARG A 44 -21.44 -3.93 -3.83
C ARG A 44 -21.73 -4.44 -5.24
N ALA A 45 -21.63 -3.57 -6.24
CA ALA A 45 -21.83 -3.96 -7.63
C ALA A 45 -20.76 -4.97 -8.10
N PHE A 46 -19.49 -4.75 -7.74
CA PHE A 46 -18.40 -5.68 -8.04
C PHE A 46 -18.63 -7.06 -7.41
N VAL A 47 -18.98 -7.09 -6.12
CA VAL A 47 -19.27 -8.35 -5.40
C VAL A 47 -20.47 -9.06 -6.02
N ALA A 48 -21.55 -8.35 -6.33
CA ALA A 48 -22.72 -8.93 -6.98
C ALA A 48 -22.38 -9.51 -8.37
N GLY A 49 -21.56 -8.80 -9.15
CA GLY A 49 -21.08 -9.29 -10.44
C GLY A 49 -20.21 -10.54 -10.31
N ALA A 50 -19.26 -10.55 -9.38
CA ALA A 50 -18.42 -11.72 -9.11
C ALA A 50 -19.26 -12.93 -8.67
N GLN A 51 -20.25 -12.73 -7.80
CA GLN A 51 -21.15 -13.77 -7.30
C GLN A 51 -22.16 -14.27 -8.34
N SER A 52 -22.39 -13.51 -9.42
CA SER A 52 -23.23 -13.98 -10.54
C SER A 52 -22.54 -15.03 -11.42
N VAL A 53 -21.20 -15.08 -11.36
CA VAL A 53 -20.36 -16.02 -12.13
C VAL A 53 -19.77 -17.10 -11.22
N LEU A 54 -19.38 -16.75 -10.00
CA LEU A 54 -18.72 -17.62 -9.03
C LEU A 54 -19.67 -17.97 -7.89
N ASN A 55 -19.72 -19.24 -7.50
CA ASN A 55 -20.50 -19.66 -6.34
C ASN A 55 -19.91 -19.03 -5.06
N PRO A 56 -20.69 -18.23 -4.30
CA PRO A 56 -20.21 -17.60 -3.06
C PRO A 56 -19.62 -18.61 -2.06
N ALA A 57 -20.19 -19.82 -1.98
CA ALA A 57 -19.72 -20.86 -1.07
C ALA A 57 -18.27 -21.26 -1.32
N TRP A 58 -17.79 -21.19 -2.57
CA TRP A 58 -16.40 -21.49 -2.91
C TRP A 58 -15.45 -20.38 -2.45
N LEU A 59 -15.89 -19.12 -2.52
CA LEU A 59 -15.07 -17.98 -2.11
C LEU A 59 -14.84 -17.97 -0.59
N PHE A 60 -15.82 -18.43 0.19
CA PHE A 60 -15.70 -18.52 1.66
C PHE A 60 -14.76 -19.62 2.16
N LEU A 61 -14.29 -20.52 1.28
CA LEU A 61 -13.29 -21.54 1.64
C LEU A 61 -11.89 -20.95 1.81
N PHE A 62 -11.65 -19.75 1.26
CA PHE A 62 -10.34 -19.12 1.21
C PHE A 62 -10.26 -17.92 2.13
N SER A 63 -9.14 -17.76 2.81
CA SER A 63 -8.75 -16.48 3.40
C SER A 63 -8.55 -15.42 2.30
N PRO A 64 -8.58 -14.12 2.63
CA PRO A 64 -8.31 -13.06 1.65
C PRO A 64 -6.98 -13.22 0.91
N HIS A 65 -5.95 -13.75 1.58
CA HIS A 65 -4.63 -13.98 1.00
C HIS A 65 -4.65 -15.14 -0.01
N GLU A 66 -5.30 -16.25 0.31
CA GLU A 66 -5.44 -17.39 -0.60
C GLU A 66 -6.29 -17.03 -1.82
N LEU A 67 -7.36 -16.25 -1.63
CA LEU A 67 -8.17 -15.77 -2.74
C LEU A 67 -7.36 -14.87 -3.68
N GLN A 68 -6.54 -13.97 -3.12
CA GLN A 68 -5.62 -13.14 -3.91
C GLN A 68 -4.64 -14.01 -4.72
N PHE A 69 -4.09 -15.06 -4.10
CA PHE A 69 -3.18 -15.99 -4.74
C PHE A 69 -3.85 -16.74 -5.90
N ILE A 70 -5.07 -17.24 -5.71
CA ILE A 70 -5.83 -17.96 -6.76
C ILE A 70 -6.12 -17.05 -7.95
N ILE A 71 -6.59 -15.83 -7.70
CA ILE A 71 -6.97 -14.88 -8.76
C ILE A 71 -5.74 -14.44 -9.57
N SER A 72 -4.61 -14.28 -8.89
CA SER A 72 -3.45 -13.63 -9.48
C SER A 72 -2.33 -14.58 -9.90
N GLY A 73 -2.41 -15.84 -9.51
CA GLY A 73 -1.35 -16.82 -9.71
C GLY A 73 -0.09 -16.61 -8.87
N TYR A 74 0.87 -17.49 -9.11
CA TYR A 74 2.18 -17.46 -8.48
C TYR A 74 2.99 -16.28 -9.01
N THR A 75 3.47 -15.42 -8.12
CA THR A 75 4.37 -14.33 -8.49
C THR A 75 5.80 -14.86 -8.52
N SER A 76 6.59 -14.52 -9.53
CA SER A 76 8.03 -14.78 -9.54
C SER A 76 8.73 -14.05 -8.39
N ASP A 77 10.00 -14.37 -8.13
CA ASP A 77 10.81 -13.56 -7.21
C ASP A 77 11.03 -12.15 -7.80
N ILE A 78 11.38 -11.20 -6.94
CA ILE A 78 11.64 -9.82 -7.34
C ILE A 78 12.99 -9.74 -8.05
N ASP A 79 13.03 -9.06 -9.19
CA ASP A 79 14.29 -8.67 -9.84
C ASP A 79 14.95 -7.53 -9.05
N LEU A 80 15.82 -7.90 -8.11
CA LEU A 80 16.57 -6.95 -7.29
C LEU A 80 17.55 -6.10 -8.13
N ALA A 81 18.06 -6.63 -9.25
CA ALA A 81 18.94 -5.87 -10.11
C ALA A 81 18.18 -4.73 -10.81
N ASP A 82 16.98 -5.03 -11.32
CA ASP A 82 16.09 -4.03 -11.90
C ASP A 82 15.62 -2.99 -10.86
N LEU A 83 15.29 -3.43 -9.64
CA LEU A 83 14.93 -2.53 -8.55
C LEU A 83 16.08 -1.57 -8.21
N LYS A 84 17.30 -2.09 -8.02
CA LYS A 84 18.49 -1.29 -7.70
C LYS A 84 18.87 -0.33 -8.82
N LYS A 85 18.59 -0.67 -10.07
CA LYS A 85 18.85 0.20 -11.22
C LYS A 85 17.94 1.45 -11.22
N HIS A 86 16.72 1.32 -10.70
CA HIS A 86 15.70 2.39 -10.74
C HIS A 86 15.44 3.06 -9.39
N VAL A 87 16.20 2.70 -8.35
CA VAL A 87 16.10 3.31 -7.03
C VAL A 87 16.62 4.76 -7.04
N GLN A 88 15.95 5.66 -6.32
CA GLN A 88 16.38 7.04 -6.13
C GLN A 88 16.88 7.26 -4.71
N TYR A 89 17.99 7.99 -4.55
CA TYR A 89 18.56 8.29 -3.25
C TYR A 89 18.44 9.78 -2.92
N TYR A 90 18.14 10.09 -1.66
CA TYR A 90 17.94 11.45 -1.16
C TYR A 90 18.64 11.66 0.19
N GLY A 91 18.90 12.92 0.55
CA GLY A 91 19.48 13.27 1.86
C GLY A 91 20.94 12.83 2.00
N GLY A 92 21.75 12.97 0.95
CA GLY A 92 23.17 12.60 0.96
C GLY A 92 23.46 11.11 0.78
N PHE A 93 22.45 10.24 0.76
CA PHE A 93 22.63 8.85 0.34
C PHE A 93 22.87 8.73 -1.18
N HIS A 94 23.66 7.73 -1.55
CA HIS A 94 23.95 7.35 -2.93
C HIS A 94 24.32 5.85 -2.98
N GLY A 95 24.34 5.25 -4.17
CA GLY A 95 24.53 3.80 -4.33
C GLY A 95 25.84 3.24 -3.75
N SER A 96 26.89 4.06 -3.63
CA SER A 96 28.17 3.65 -3.03
C SER A 96 28.27 3.90 -1.51
N HIS A 97 27.26 4.52 -0.89
CA HIS A 97 27.21 4.78 0.55
C HIS A 97 27.19 3.46 1.35
N ARG A 98 27.95 3.38 2.44
CA ARG A 98 28.14 2.14 3.22
C ARG A 98 26.82 1.51 3.67
N LEU A 99 25.92 2.31 4.24
CA LEU A 99 24.61 1.82 4.70
C LEU A 99 23.73 1.30 3.57
N ILE A 100 23.83 1.91 2.39
CA ILE A 100 23.08 1.47 1.20
C ILE A 100 23.61 0.12 0.72
N LYS A 101 24.95 -0.06 0.69
CA LYS A 101 25.55 -1.35 0.35
C LYS A 101 25.12 -2.45 1.31
N TRP A 102 25.13 -2.19 2.62
CA TRP A 102 24.67 -3.15 3.62
C TRP A 102 23.21 -3.52 3.46
N LEU A 103 22.33 -2.53 3.24
CA LEU A 103 20.92 -2.80 2.98
C LEU A 103 20.74 -3.78 1.81
N TRP A 104 21.37 -3.50 0.66
CA TRP A 104 21.23 -4.36 -0.51
C TRP A 104 21.89 -5.72 -0.32
N GLU A 105 23.01 -5.79 0.40
CA GLU A 105 23.67 -7.06 0.72
C GLU A 105 22.75 -7.97 1.55
N ILE A 106 22.07 -7.42 2.57
CA ILE A 106 21.09 -8.16 3.39
C ILE A 106 19.90 -8.60 2.53
N VAL A 107 19.33 -7.71 1.72
CA VAL A 107 18.19 -8.03 0.86
C VAL A 107 18.54 -9.09 -0.20
N GLU A 108 19.76 -9.08 -0.72
CA GLU A 108 20.23 -10.04 -1.72
C GLU A 108 20.64 -11.39 -1.13
N LYS A 109 21.32 -11.41 0.02
CA LYS A 109 21.93 -12.64 0.56
C LYS A 109 21.11 -13.28 1.68
N ASP A 110 20.48 -12.48 2.52
CA ASP A 110 19.86 -12.98 3.76
C ASP A 110 18.34 -13.12 3.61
N PHE A 111 17.70 -12.25 2.83
CA PHE A 111 16.24 -12.33 2.63
C PHE A 111 15.87 -13.48 1.69
N THR A 112 14.90 -14.27 2.14
CA THR A 112 14.16 -15.22 1.30
C THR A 112 13.32 -14.48 0.24
N PRO A 113 12.88 -15.16 -0.83
CA PRO A 113 11.97 -14.57 -1.83
C PRO A 113 10.70 -13.95 -1.21
N GLU A 114 10.18 -14.54 -0.13
CA GLU A 114 9.01 -14.01 0.57
C GLU A 114 9.33 -12.73 1.35
N GLU A 115 10.47 -12.68 2.05
CA GLU A 115 10.91 -11.48 2.76
C GLU A 115 11.21 -10.32 1.81
N ARG A 116 11.73 -10.60 0.61
CA ARG A 116 11.90 -9.58 -0.45
C ARG A 116 10.54 -8.99 -0.87
N ARG A 117 9.50 -9.82 -0.99
CA ARG A 117 8.14 -9.35 -1.29
C ARG A 117 7.55 -8.55 -0.16
N LEU A 118 7.79 -8.95 1.09
CA LEU A 118 7.38 -8.19 2.26
C LEU A 118 8.10 -6.85 2.33
N PHE A 119 9.39 -6.80 1.99
CA PHE A 119 10.15 -5.56 1.89
C PHE A 119 9.58 -4.63 0.82
N LEU A 120 9.29 -5.14 -0.38
CA LEU A 120 8.65 -4.34 -1.43
C LEU A 120 7.26 -3.85 -1.00
N LYS A 121 6.46 -4.71 -0.37
CA LYS A 121 5.14 -4.34 0.17
C LYS A 121 5.24 -3.30 1.27
N PHE A 122 6.25 -3.38 2.13
CA PHE A 122 6.46 -2.39 3.18
C PHE A 122 6.68 -1.00 2.59
N VAL A 123 7.47 -0.89 1.52
CA VAL A 123 7.79 0.40 0.90
C VAL A 123 6.68 0.89 -0.04
N THR A 124 6.07 0.00 -0.81
CA THR A 124 5.16 0.36 -1.93
C THR A 124 3.70 0.04 -1.67
N SER A 125 3.37 -0.60 -0.53
CA SER A 125 2.07 -1.24 -0.25
C SER A 125 1.67 -2.36 -1.22
N CYS A 126 2.54 -2.74 -2.16
CA CYS A 126 2.33 -3.82 -3.12
C CYS A 126 3.45 -4.87 -2.99
N SER A 127 3.09 -6.14 -2.84
CA SER A 127 4.09 -7.23 -2.80
C SER A 127 4.58 -7.66 -4.19
N ARG A 128 4.11 -7.01 -5.26
CA ARG A 128 4.43 -7.38 -6.64
C ARG A 128 5.21 -6.28 -7.35
N PRO A 129 6.23 -6.64 -8.14
CA PRO A 129 6.89 -5.69 -9.03
C PRO A 129 5.89 -5.19 -10.10
N PRO A 130 6.07 -3.98 -10.63
CA PRO A 130 5.30 -3.52 -11.77
C PRO A 130 5.51 -4.47 -12.97
N LEU A 131 4.45 -4.70 -13.75
CA LEU A 131 4.47 -5.65 -14.86
C LEU A 131 5.58 -5.33 -15.89
N LEU A 132 5.87 -4.04 -16.10
CA LEU A 132 6.86 -3.55 -17.05
C LEU A 132 8.23 -3.26 -16.40
N GLY A 133 8.44 -3.70 -15.16
CA GLY A 133 9.66 -3.44 -14.39
C GLY A 133 9.62 -2.15 -13.57
N PHE A 134 10.63 -1.97 -12.71
CA PHE A 134 10.68 -0.90 -11.71
C PHE A 134 10.88 0.51 -12.28
N SER A 135 11.24 0.63 -13.56
CA SER A 135 11.22 1.92 -14.27
C SER A 135 9.83 2.54 -14.39
N TYR A 136 8.77 1.73 -14.28
CA TYR A 136 7.36 2.15 -14.32
C TYR A 136 6.72 2.24 -12.93
N LEU A 137 7.49 2.08 -11.86
CA LEU A 137 6.97 2.28 -10.51
C LEU A 137 6.77 3.77 -10.26
N GLU A 138 5.51 4.17 -10.00
CA GLU A 138 5.15 5.56 -9.72
C GLU A 138 4.46 5.65 -8.34
N PRO A 139 5.00 6.44 -7.40
CA PRO A 139 6.30 7.13 -7.48
C PRO A 139 7.49 6.15 -7.47
N PRO A 140 8.67 6.56 -7.97
CA PRO A 140 9.86 5.71 -7.98
C PRO A 140 10.25 5.25 -6.56
N PHE A 141 10.79 4.03 -6.47
CA PHE A 141 11.31 3.52 -5.19
C PHE A 141 12.44 4.45 -4.72
N SER A 142 12.35 4.94 -3.49
CA SER A 142 13.34 5.89 -2.96
C SER A 142 13.81 5.56 -1.56
N ILE A 143 15.07 5.89 -1.29
CA ILE A 143 15.71 5.75 0.02
C ILE A 143 16.24 7.12 0.44
N ARG A 144 15.79 7.61 1.59
CA ARG A 144 16.12 8.94 2.10
C ARG A 144 16.77 8.83 3.47
N CYS A 145 17.88 9.55 3.67
CA CYS A 145 18.37 9.79 5.03
C CYS A 145 17.46 10.83 5.69
N VAL A 146 16.86 10.47 6.83
CA VAL A 146 16.03 11.34 7.64
C VAL A 146 16.77 11.58 8.94
N GLU A 147 17.16 12.83 9.18
CA GLU A 147 17.68 13.25 10.47
C GLU A 147 16.51 13.28 11.46
N VAL A 148 16.63 12.53 12.54
CA VAL A 148 15.71 12.62 13.67
C VAL A 148 16.35 13.59 14.65
N SER A 149 15.85 14.81 14.71
CA SER A 149 16.16 15.73 15.80
C SER A 149 15.56 15.18 17.09
N ASP A 150 16.34 15.17 18.18
CA ASP A 150 16.03 14.56 19.48
C ASP A 150 14.81 15.15 20.23
N ASP A 151 14.05 16.07 19.61
CA ASP A 151 12.93 16.81 20.21
C ASP A 151 11.53 16.31 19.77
N GLN A 152 11.31 14.99 19.73
CA GLN A 152 9.97 14.39 19.60
C GLN A 152 9.68 13.36 20.70
#